data_AF-A0A4S2AYU0-F1
#
_entry.id   AF-A0A4S2AYU0-F1
#
_cell.length_a   1.000
_cell.length_b   1.000
_cell.length_c   1.000
_cell.angle_alpha   90.00
_cell.angle_beta   90.00
_cell.angle_gamma   90.00
#
_symmetry.space_group_name_H-M   'P 1'
#
loop_
_entity.id
_entity.type
_entity.pdbx_description
1 polymer ?
#
loop_
_entity_poly.entity_id
_entity_poly.type
_entity_poly.pdbx_seq_one_letter_code
_entity_poly.pdbx_strand_id
1 'polypeptide(L)'
;MTTLSVANTSVNADFIYTVICSVLVFCFFNFRKRAKCFAGDVGSVSIAFILLFLIGRLIIQTGDFSWIVLLSVYGVDSVLTIIHRLMLHENIGLPHRKHMYQIMANELKVPHVVVSSIYMAVQAIIVVGYIYYRQYGYIFLIGCILLLSAIYVLFMKKYFSRHIS
;
A
#
# COMPACT_ATOMS: atom_id res chain seq x y z
N MET A 1 12.06 15.59 -39.11
CA MET A 1 11.26 14.58 -38.39
C MET A 1 11.98 14.21 -37.10
N THR A 2 11.84 15.04 -36.08
CA THR A 2 12.34 14.90 -34.71
C THR A 2 11.76 16.13 -34.02
N THR A 3 10.95 16.09 -32.98
CA THR A 3 10.63 15.11 -31.98
C THR A 3 9.11 15.08 -31.86
N LEU A 4 8.54 13.89 -31.73
CA LEU A 4 7.21 13.75 -31.15
C LEU A 4 7.24 14.57 -29.86
N SER A 5 6.48 15.66 -29.87
CA SER A 5 5.95 16.30 -28.68
C SER A 5 5.45 15.15 -27.82
N VAL A 6 6.27 14.73 -26.84
CA VAL A 6 5.84 13.91 -25.74
C VAL A 6 4.78 14.77 -25.10
N ALA A 7 3.55 14.45 -25.47
CA ALA A 7 2.40 15.30 -25.31
C ALA A 7 2.42 15.89 -23.90
N ASN A 8 2.17 17.19 -23.83
CA ASN A 8 1.73 17.90 -22.63
C ASN A 8 0.49 17.20 -22.05
N THR A 9 0.68 16.03 -21.46
CA THR A 9 -0.34 15.18 -20.87
C THR A 9 -0.32 15.46 -19.39
N SER A 10 -0.62 16.70 -19.03
CA SER A 10 -1.06 17.00 -17.68
C SER A 10 -2.15 15.99 -17.32
N VAL A 11 -2.04 15.36 -16.15
CA VAL A 11 -3.12 14.51 -15.66
C VAL A 11 -4.34 15.42 -15.50
N ASN A 12 -5.42 15.12 -16.22
CA ASN A 12 -6.62 15.93 -16.14
C ASN A 12 -7.22 15.79 -14.73
N ALA A 13 -7.58 16.91 -14.10
CA ALA A 13 -8.19 16.93 -12.78
C ALA A 13 -9.48 16.09 -12.76
N ASP A 14 -10.24 16.10 -13.86
CA ASP A 14 -11.46 15.30 -14.03
C ASP A 14 -11.21 13.80 -13.85
N PHE A 15 -10.05 13.30 -14.31
CA PHE A 15 -9.66 11.91 -14.13
C PHE A 15 -9.44 11.59 -12.66
N ILE A 16 -8.73 12.46 -11.93
CA ILE A 16 -8.47 12.30 -10.49
C ILE A 16 -9.79 12.31 -9.71
N TYR A 17 -10.68 13.27 -9.99
CA TYR A 17 -11.98 13.35 -9.32
C TYR A 17 -12.84 12.12 -9.61
N THR A 18 -12.86 11.63 -10.85
CA THR A 18 -13.60 10.42 -11.21
C THR A 18 -13.08 9.19 -10.47
N VAL A 19 -11.76 9.04 -10.36
CA VAL A 19 -11.13 7.94 -9.61
C VAL A 19 -11.48 8.05 -8.11
N ILE A 20 -11.37 9.23 -7.51
CA ILE A 20 -11.74 9.44 -6.10
C ILE A 20 -13.21 9.10 -5.87
N CYS A 21 -14.13 9.60 -6.70
CA CYS A 21 -15.55 9.30 -6.61
C CYS A 21 -15.84 7.80 -6.72
N SER A 22 -15.22 7.11 -7.67
CA SER A 22 -15.41 5.65 -7.83
C SER A 22 -14.90 4.86 -6.63
N VAL A 23 -13.74 5.23 -6.06
CA VAL A 23 -13.20 4.59 -4.85
C VAL A 23 -14.08 4.88 -3.63
N LEU A 24 -14.61 6.10 -3.48
CA LEU A 24 -15.53 6.45 -2.38
C LEU A 24 -16.82 5.63 -2.43
N VAL A 25 -17.43 5.51 -3.62
CA VAL A 25 -18.63 4.68 -3.81
C VAL A 25 -18.31 3.21 -3.52
N PHE A 26 -17.17 2.70 -4.01
CA PHE A 26 -16.72 1.35 -3.69
C PHE A 26 -16.53 1.14 -2.18
N CYS A 27 -15.86 2.07 -1.50
CA CYS A 27 -15.67 2.03 -0.05
C CYS A 27 -16.99 2.01 0.71
N PHE A 28 -18.04 2.71 0.27
CA PHE A 28 -19.35 2.66 0.92
C PHE A 28 -19.99 1.25 0.92
N PHE A 29 -19.75 0.47 -0.13
CA PHE A 29 -20.24 -0.91 -0.22
C PHE A 29 -19.28 -1.94 0.39
N ASN A 30 -17.98 -1.65 0.37
CA ASN A 30 -16.93 -2.54 0.86
C ASN A 30 -16.66 -2.40 2.37
N PHE A 31 -16.61 -1.17 2.90
CA PHE A 31 -16.25 -0.85 4.28
C PHE A 31 -17.40 -1.12 5.27
N ARG A 32 -17.73 -2.40 5.43
CA ARG A 32 -18.82 -2.91 6.29
C ARG A 32 -18.36 -4.17 6.99
N LYS A 33 -18.92 -4.49 8.15
CA LYS A 33 -18.64 -5.76 8.86
C LYS A 33 -18.81 -7.00 7.94
N ARG A 34 -19.73 -6.92 6.98
CA ARG A 34 -19.84 -7.84 5.84
C ARG A 34 -19.85 -7.01 4.55
N ALA A 35 -18.80 -7.11 3.75
CA ALA A 35 -18.69 -6.40 2.48
C ALA A 35 -19.80 -6.86 1.52
N LYS A 36 -20.44 -5.90 0.84
CA LYS A 36 -21.47 -6.19 -0.18
C LYS A 36 -20.87 -6.31 -1.57
N CYS A 37 -19.72 -5.68 -1.79
CA CYS A 37 -19.01 -5.66 -3.05
C CYS A 37 -17.52 -5.89 -2.78
N PHE A 38 -16.90 -6.72 -3.60
CA PHE A 38 -15.46 -6.98 -3.61
C PHE A 38 -14.89 -6.44 -4.92
N ALA A 39 -13.70 -5.84 -4.87
CA ALA A 39 -13.03 -5.32 -6.06
C ALA A 39 -12.68 -6.44 -7.06
N GLY A 40 -12.45 -7.66 -6.55
CA GLY A 40 -11.89 -8.77 -7.33
C GLY A 40 -10.48 -8.47 -7.83
N ASP A 41 -9.96 -9.36 -8.68
CA ASP A 41 -8.62 -9.22 -9.25
C ASP A 41 -8.56 -8.04 -10.22
N VAL A 42 -9.57 -7.89 -11.08
CA VAL A 42 -9.64 -6.80 -12.06
C VAL A 42 -9.67 -5.43 -11.36
N GLY A 43 -10.50 -5.26 -10.33
CA GLY A 43 -10.61 -3.99 -9.62
C GLY A 43 -9.34 -3.63 -8.84
N SER A 44 -8.76 -4.60 -8.13
CA SER A 44 -7.53 -4.37 -7.36
C SER A 44 -6.33 -4.04 -8.25
N VAL A 45 -6.13 -4.79 -9.34
CA VAL A 45 -5.07 -4.52 -10.33
C VAL A 45 -5.27 -3.15 -11.00
N SER A 46 -6.51 -2.80 -11.35
CA SER A 46 -6.83 -1.50 -11.94
C SER A 46 -6.48 -0.34 -11.00
N ILE A 47 -6.86 -0.42 -9.72
CA ILE A 47 -6.54 0.60 -8.71
C ILE A 47 -5.02 0.73 -8.54
N ALA A 48 -4.29 -0.39 -8.50
CA ALA A 48 -2.84 -0.38 -8.37
C ALA A 48 -2.16 0.34 -9.55
N PHE A 49 -2.57 0.05 -10.79
CA PHE A 49 -2.02 0.72 -11.98
C PHE A 49 -2.33 2.21 -12.00
N ILE A 50 -3.56 2.62 -11.64
CA ILE A 50 -3.92 4.04 -11.56
C ILE A 50 -3.07 4.76 -10.52
N LEU A 51 -2.90 4.19 -9.32
CA LEU A 51 -2.06 4.77 -8.27
C LEU A 51 -0.60 4.88 -8.70
N LEU A 52 -0.02 3.83 -9.29
CA LEU A 52 1.36 3.85 -9.80
C LEU A 52 1.54 4.90 -10.90
N PHE A 53 0.57 5.04 -11.81
CA PHE A 53 0.59 6.06 -12.84
C PHE A 53 0.58 7.47 -12.23
N LEU A 54 -0.33 7.74 -11.29
CA LEU A 54 -0.44 9.06 -10.64
C LEU A 54 0.83 9.42 -9.85
N ILE A 55 1.37 8.48 -9.07
CA ILE A 55 2.60 8.69 -8.29
C ILE A 55 3.82 8.83 -9.21
N GLY A 56 3.92 8.02 -10.26
CA GLY A 56 4.99 8.12 -11.26
C GLY A 56 4.97 9.48 -11.97
N ARG A 57 3.79 9.98 -12.35
CA ARG A 57 3.64 11.33 -12.89
C ARG A 57 4.04 12.40 -11.87
N LEU A 58 3.66 12.25 -10.60
CA LEU A 58 4.05 13.17 -9.54
C LEU A 58 5.57 13.23 -9.37
N ILE A 59 6.25 12.08 -9.33
CA ILE A 59 7.72 11.99 -9.24
C ILE A 59 8.39 12.69 -10.42
N ILE A 60 7.93 12.43 -11.64
CA ILE A 60 8.50 13.04 -12.85
C ILE A 60 8.28 14.56 -12.84
N GLN A 61 7.10 15.02 -12.42
CA GLN A 61 6.77 16.45 -12.36
C GLN A 61 7.58 17.19 -11.29
N THR A 62 7.79 16.59 -10.12
CA THR A 62 8.54 17.23 -9.03
C THR A 62 10.04 16.97 -9.10
N GLY A 63 10.49 16.00 -9.90
CA GLY A 63 11.88 15.53 -9.94
C GLY A 63 12.34 14.86 -8.64
N ASP A 64 11.41 14.38 -7.81
CA ASP A 64 11.68 13.91 -6.45
C ASP A 64 11.16 12.49 -6.28
N PHE A 65 12.05 11.53 -6.03
CA PHE A 65 11.68 10.13 -5.89
C PHE A 65 11.09 9.82 -4.50
N SER A 66 11.25 10.72 -3.52
CA SER A 66 10.80 10.47 -2.15
C SER A 66 9.27 10.40 -2.00
N TRP A 67 8.50 10.81 -3.03
CA TRP A 67 7.06 10.57 -3.14
C TRP A 67 6.65 9.09 -3.14
N ILE A 68 7.59 8.16 -3.36
CA ILE A 68 7.32 6.74 -3.18
C ILE A 68 6.87 6.38 -1.75
N VAL A 69 7.09 7.27 -0.78
CA VAL A 69 6.53 7.19 0.58
C VAL A 69 5.01 7.02 0.60
N LEU A 70 4.29 7.50 -0.42
CA LEU A 70 2.85 7.30 -0.56
C LEU A 70 2.45 5.82 -0.68
N LEU A 71 3.39 4.95 -1.04
CA LEU A 71 3.22 3.49 -1.14
C LEU A 71 3.89 2.74 0.01
N SER A 72 4.46 3.43 1.02
CA SER A 72 5.37 2.79 1.98
C SER A 72 4.70 1.69 2.81
N VAL A 73 3.46 1.87 3.29
CA VAL A 73 2.81 0.86 4.15
C VAL A 73 2.58 -0.43 3.37
N TYR A 74 1.97 -0.34 2.20
CA TYR A 74 1.66 -1.50 1.36
C TYR A 74 2.90 -2.10 0.71
N GLY A 75 3.85 -1.26 0.30
CA GLY A 75 5.12 -1.69 -0.30
C GLY A 75 5.98 -2.46 0.68
N VAL A 76 6.16 -1.94 1.91
CA VAL A 76 6.95 -2.62 2.95
C VAL A 76 6.30 -3.94 3.35
N ASP A 77 4.99 -3.98 3.59
CA ASP A 77 4.29 -5.22 3.96
C ASP A 77 4.42 -6.29 2.86
N SER A 78 4.22 -5.90 1.60
CA SER A 78 4.34 -6.83 0.45
C SER A 78 5.78 -7.35 0.28
N VAL A 79 6.77 -6.45 0.31
CA VAL A 79 8.19 -6.81 0.10
C VAL A 79 8.70 -7.67 1.24
N LEU A 80 8.41 -7.31 2.50
CA LEU A 80 8.84 -8.11 3.66
C LEU A 80 8.14 -9.46 3.70
N THR A 81 6.88 -9.55 3.29
CA THR A 81 6.18 -10.83 3.15
C THR A 81 6.87 -11.75 2.13
N ILE A 82 7.30 -11.19 0.98
CA ILE A 82 8.04 -11.94 -0.05
C ILE A 82 9.41 -12.38 0.46
N ILE A 83 10.18 -11.47 1.06
CA ILE A 83 11.53 -11.76 1.59
C ILE A 83 11.45 -12.84 2.68
N HIS A 84 10.51 -12.71 3.62
CA HIS A 84 10.32 -13.70 4.67
C HIS A 84 10.02 -15.09 4.09
N ARG A 85 9.18 -15.17 3.06
CA ARG A 85 8.89 -16.45 2.38
C ARG A 85 10.13 -17.04 1.71
N LEU A 86 10.93 -16.21 1.05
CA LEU A 86 12.18 -16.63 0.43
C LEU A 86 13.16 -17.19 1.47
N MET A 87 13.27 -16.56 2.64
CA MET A 87 14.10 -17.04 3.75
C MET A 87 13.63 -18.39 4.31
N LEU A 88 12.31 -18.62 4.37
CA LEU A 88 11.72 -19.89 4.79
C LEU A 88 11.77 -20.98 3.70
N HIS A 89 12.31 -20.69 2.52
CA HIS A 89 12.37 -21.60 1.37
C HIS A 89 11.00 -22.19 0.98
N GLU A 90 9.91 -21.48 1.28
CA GLU A 90 8.57 -21.89 0.85
C GLU A 90 8.40 -21.58 -0.65
N ASN A 91 7.76 -22.48 -1.39
CA ASN A 91 7.50 -22.28 -2.82
C ASN A 91 6.72 -20.97 -3.06
N ILE A 92 7.36 -20.02 -3.75
CA ILE A 92 6.82 -18.69 -4.00
C ILE A 92 5.56 -18.76 -4.88
N GLY A 93 5.44 -19.79 -5.72
CA GLY A 93 4.32 -20.02 -6.63
C GLY A 93 3.05 -20.61 -6.00
N LEU A 94 3.03 -20.95 -4.70
CA LEU A 94 1.82 -21.44 -4.03
C LEU A 94 0.95 -20.28 -3.50
N PRO A 95 -0.40 -20.39 -3.57
CA PRO A 95 -1.30 -19.40 -2.99
C PRO A 95 -1.02 -19.24 -1.50
N HIS A 96 -0.57 -18.06 -1.09
CA HIS A 96 -0.11 -17.83 0.27
C HIS A 96 -1.00 -16.82 0.98
N ARG A 97 -1.30 -17.13 2.23
CA ARG A 97 -2.28 -16.39 3.04
C ARG A 97 -1.67 -15.72 4.28
N LYS A 98 -0.36 -15.48 4.29
CA LYS A 98 0.38 -14.96 5.46
C LYS A 98 0.78 -13.49 5.37
N HIS A 99 0.11 -12.71 4.52
CA HIS A 99 0.27 -11.25 4.58
C HIS A 99 -0.17 -10.75 5.96
N MET A 100 0.47 -9.73 6.54
CA MET A 100 0.17 -9.29 7.91
C MET A 100 -1.33 -8.97 8.10
N TYR A 101 -1.93 -8.31 7.10
CA TYR A 101 -3.37 -8.08 7.00
C TYR A 101 -4.21 -9.37 7.08
N GLN A 102 -3.83 -10.41 6.33
CA GLN A 102 -4.55 -11.68 6.29
C GLN A 102 -4.42 -12.47 7.59
N ILE A 103 -3.23 -12.44 8.23
CA ILE A 103 -3.02 -13.01 9.57
C ILE A 103 -3.94 -12.32 10.57
N MET A 104 -3.97 -10.98 10.58
CA MET A 104 -4.84 -10.23 11.49
C MET A 104 -6.33 -10.53 11.27
N ALA A 105 -6.77 -10.56 10.02
CA ALA A 105 -8.18 -10.77 9.71
C ALA A 105 -8.65 -12.22 9.93
N ASN A 106 -7.81 -13.19 9.58
CA ASN A 106 -8.21 -14.61 9.54
C ASN A 106 -7.79 -15.37 10.80
N GLU A 107 -6.57 -15.18 11.29
CA GLU A 107 -6.03 -15.94 12.43
C GLU A 107 -6.35 -15.26 13.76
N LEU A 108 -6.16 -13.94 13.84
CA LEU A 108 -6.51 -13.15 15.03
C LEU A 108 -8.01 -12.84 15.12
N LYS A 109 -8.80 -13.23 14.11
CA LYS A 109 -10.25 -12.97 13.99
C LYS A 109 -10.62 -11.50 14.20
N VAL A 110 -9.68 -10.58 13.95
CA VAL A 110 -9.94 -9.15 14.03
C VAL A 110 -10.82 -8.79 12.83
N PRO A 111 -11.92 -8.03 13.02
CA PRO A 111 -12.74 -7.63 11.90
C PRO A 111 -11.91 -6.91 10.85
N HIS A 112 -12.03 -7.32 9.57
CA HIS A 112 -11.24 -6.75 8.48
C HIS A 112 -11.34 -5.21 8.43
N VAL A 113 -12.51 -4.64 8.76
CA VAL A 113 -12.72 -3.19 8.87
C VAL A 113 -11.74 -2.54 9.85
N VAL A 114 -11.47 -3.17 11.00
CA VAL A 114 -10.51 -2.67 12.00
C VAL A 114 -9.09 -2.72 11.43
N VAL A 115 -8.72 -3.83 10.81
CA VAL A 115 -7.39 -3.97 10.18
C VAL A 115 -7.20 -2.92 9.07
N SER A 116 -8.17 -2.78 8.17
CA SER A 116 -8.17 -1.75 7.12
C SER A 116 -8.10 -0.33 7.69
N SER A 117 -8.81 -0.07 8.79
CA SER A 117 -8.78 1.24 9.47
C SER A 117 -7.40 1.56 10.03
N ILE A 118 -6.70 0.57 10.61
CA ILE A 118 -5.34 0.74 11.11
C ILE A 118 -4.39 1.06 9.96
N TYR A 119 -4.44 0.30 8.85
CA TYR A 119 -3.61 0.58 7.67
C TYR A 119 -3.88 1.98 7.10
N MET A 120 -5.16 2.37 7.00
CA MET A 120 -5.57 3.70 6.55
C MET A 120 -5.02 4.80 7.46
N ALA A 121 -5.14 4.65 8.78
CA ALA A 121 -4.65 5.63 9.75
C ALA A 121 -3.12 5.76 9.70
N VAL A 122 -2.40 4.64 9.67
CA VAL A 122 -0.92 4.63 9.58
C VAL A 122 -0.46 5.29 8.28
N GLN A 123 -1.07 4.93 7.14
CA GLN A 123 -0.74 5.55 5.86
C GLN A 123 -1.04 7.05 5.87
N ALA A 124 -2.18 7.48 6.42
CA ALA A 124 -2.52 8.90 6.52
C ALA A 124 -1.52 9.68 7.40
N ILE A 125 -1.10 9.12 8.55
CA ILE A 125 -0.10 9.73 9.42
C ILE A 125 1.24 9.88 8.71
N ILE A 126 1.68 8.85 7.97
CA ILE A 126 2.92 8.91 7.18
C ILE A 126 2.84 9.98 6.09
N VAL A 127 1.73 10.06 5.37
CA VAL A 127 1.52 11.06 4.31
C VAL A 127 1.53 12.47 4.90
N VAL A 128 0.79 12.71 5.98
CA VAL A 128 0.76 14.01 6.66
C VAL A 128 2.15 14.37 7.18
N GLY A 129 2.84 13.44 7.84
CA GLY A 129 4.21 13.64 8.33
C GLY A 129 5.17 13.99 7.19
N TYR A 130 5.11 13.28 6.07
CA TYR A 130 5.94 13.57 4.91
C TYR A 130 5.69 14.97 4.34
N ILE A 131 4.42 15.41 4.27
CA ILE A 131 4.09 16.76 3.81
C ILE A 131 4.70 17.82 4.73
N TYR A 132 4.65 17.62 6.05
CA TYR A 132 5.27 18.54 7.04
C TYR A 132 6.80 18.54 6.97
N TYR A 133 7.43 17.38 6.85
CA TYR A 133 8.89 17.22 6.84
C TYR A 133 9.48 17.10 5.43
N ARG A 134 8.83 17.70 4.42
CA ARG A 134 9.17 17.54 3.00
C ARG A 134 10.62 17.90 2.67
N GLN A 135 11.19 18.87 3.38
CA GLN A 135 12.61 19.25 3.22
C GLN A 135 13.58 18.10 3.51
N TYR A 136 13.17 17.12 4.32
CA TYR A 136 13.93 15.93 4.69
C TYR A 136 13.33 14.65 4.07
N GLY A 137 12.67 14.76 2.92
CA GLY A 137 11.86 13.69 2.31
C GLY A 137 12.53 12.31 2.26
N TYR A 138 13.80 12.23 1.85
CA TYR A 138 14.55 10.96 1.80
C TYR A 138 14.83 10.38 3.19
N ILE A 139 15.19 11.21 4.17
CA ILE A 139 15.43 10.77 5.55
C ILE A 139 14.12 10.27 6.16
N PHE A 140 13.03 11.00 5.93
CA PHE A 140 11.70 10.62 6.36
C PHE A 140 11.26 9.28 5.73
N LEU A 141 11.51 9.09 4.43
CA LEU A 141 11.23 7.84 3.72
C LEU A 141 12.00 6.67 4.33
N ILE A 142 13.32 6.81 4.51
CA ILE A 142 14.16 5.76 5.12
C ILE A 142 13.68 5.45 6.54
N GLY A 143 13.40 6.48 7.34
CA GLY A 143 12.86 6.33 8.69
C GLY A 143 11.54 5.57 8.71
N CYS A 144 10.61 5.88 7.79
CA CYS A 144 9.34 5.17 7.65
C CYS A 144 9.54 3.70 7.27
N ILE A 145 10.43 3.42 6.31
CA ILE A 145 10.73 2.03 5.89
C ILE A 145 11.29 1.24 7.07
N LEU A 146 12.27 1.78 7.79
CA LEU A 146 12.87 1.12 8.95
C LEU A 146 11.86 0.90 10.07
N LEU A 147 11.05 1.90 10.39
CA LEU A 147 10.02 1.81 11.43
C LEU A 147 8.97 0.74 11.09
N LEU A 148 8.42 0.79 9.86
CA LEU A 148 7.44 -0.20 9.39
C LEU A 148 8.03 -1.61 9.36
N SER A 149 9.30 -1.73 8.95
CA SER A 149 10.00 -3.03 8.94
C SER A 149 10.19 -3.59 10.34
N ALA A 150 10.58 -2.75 11.31
CA ALA A 150 10.69 -3.15 12.71
C ALA A 150 9.34 -3.60 13.28
N ILE A 151 8.27 -2.86 13.01
CA ILE A 151 6.90 -3.22 13.42
C ILE A 151 6.51 -4.58 12.82
N TYR A 152 6.76 -4.79 11.52
CA TYR A 152 6.47 -6.05 10.84
C TYR A 152 7.24 -7.22 11.48
N VAL A 153 8.55 -7.09 11.69
CA VAL A 153 9.37 -8.15 12.28
C VAL A 153 8.93 -8.46 13.71
N LEU A 154 8.62 -7.44 14.53
CA LEU A 154 8.13 -7.63 15.89
C LEU A 154 6.76 -8.33 15.91
N PHE A 155 5.86 -7.91 15.01
CA PHE A 155 4.56 -8.54 14.84
C PHE A 155 4.71 -10.02 14.45
N MET A 156 5.48 -10.29 13.40
CA MET A 156 5.71 -11.65 12.92
C MET A 156 6.35 -12.52 13.99
N LYS A 157 7.40 -12.04 14.70
CA LYS A 157 8.03 -12.78 15.79
C LYS A 157 7.03 -13.15 16.90
N LYS A 158 6.14 -12.22 17.26
CA LYS A 158 5.14 -12.45 18.32
C LYS A 158 4.07 -13.47 17.94
N TYR A 159 3.63 -13.48 16.69
CA TYR A 159 2.52 -14.32 16.25
C TYR A 159 2.95 -15.65 15.59
N PHE A 160 4.09 -15.70 14.91
CA PHE A 160 4.62 -16.96 14.37
C PHE A 160 5.22 -17.88 15.43
N SER A 161 5.81 -17.33 16.51
CA SER A 161 6.37 -18.15 17.59
C SER A 161 5.32 -18.98 18.34
N ARG A 162 4.02 -18.72 18.13
CA ARG A 162 2.90 -19.51 18.67
C ARG A 162 2.42 -20.63 17.75
N HIS A 163 2.99 -20.78 16.55
CA HIS A 163 2.62 -21.81 15.58
C HIS A 163 3.68 -22.92 15.44
N ILE A 164 4.74 -22.89 16.26
CA ILE A 164 5.70 -23.98 16.46
C ILE A 164 5.61 -24.42 17.93
N SER A 165 4.47 -24.97 18.32
CA SER A 165 4.32 -25.85 19.50
C SER A 165 3.17 -26.80 19.29
#